data_AF-A0A1M3C4H0-F1
#
_entry.id   AF-A0A1M3C4H0-F1
#
_cell.length_a   1.000
_cell.length_b   1.000
_cell.length_c   1.000
_cell.angle_alpha   90.00
_cell.angle_beta   90.00
_cell.angle_gamma   90.00
#
_symmetry.space_group_name_H-M   'P 1'
#
loop_
_entity.id
_entity.type
_entity.pdbx_description
1 polymer ?
#
loop_
_entity_poly.entity_id
_entity_poly.type
_entity_poly.pdbx_seq_one_letter_code
_entity_poly.pdbx_strand_id
1 'polypeptide(L)'
;MNAYRMKPLAFPWPPLVYGAAIAAAFLLQAYFPLAVAPTNIWYARAAGGVLIASAIVLDVWAMRTLIDCHTTILPNRCSTYLVTSGPYRYTRNPIYLGYTLTTAGIGLAMLNPWC
;
A
#
# COMPACT_ATOMS: atom_id res chain seq x y z
N MET A 1 -3.84 -16.26 27.83
CA MET A 1 -4.85 -15.47 27.09
C MET A 1 -4.87 -15.98 25.65
N ASN A 2 -6.00 -16.52 25.17
CA ASN A 2 -6.10 -17.05 23.80
C ASN A 2 -6.08 -15.89 22.80
N ALA A 3 -5.04 -15.82 21.96
CA ALA A 3 -4.89 -14.81 20.92
C ALA A 3 -6.10 -14.72 19.96
N TYR A 4 -6.88 -15.80 19.86
CA TYR A 4 -8.09 -15.93 19.04
C TYR A 4 -9.29 -15.07 19.49
N ARG A 5 -9.26 -14.42 20.66
CA ARG A 5 -10.33 -13.55 21.17
C ARG A 5 -10.08 -12.05 21.01
N MET A 6 -8.99 -11.64 20.36
CA MET A 6 -8.73 -10.21 20.16
C MET A 6 -9.76 -9.61 19.20
N LYS A 7 -10.42 -8.54 19.63
CA LYS A 7 -11.31 -7.74 18.78
C LYS A 7 -10.50 -7.30 17.55
N PRO A 8 -11.02 -7.49 16.32
CA PRO A 8 -10.40 -6.90 15.14
C PRO A 8 -10.16 -5.41 15.35
N LEU A 9 -9.03 -4.90 14.85
CA LEU A 9 -8.71 -3.48 14.98
C LEU A 9 -9.87 -2.64 14.42
N ALA A 10 -10.50 -1.85 15.30
CA ALA A 10 -11.69 -1.07 14.97
C ALA A 10 -11.37 0.16 14.08
N PHE A 11 -10.09 0.50 13.96
CA PHE A 11 -9.62 1.71 13.30
C PHE A 11 -8.76 1.36 12.07
N PRO A 12 -8.88 2.07 10.94
CA PRO A 12 -8.15 1.79 9.71
C PRO A 12 -6.69 2.27 9.83
N TRP A 13 -5.92 1.63 10.70
CA TRP A 13 -4.52 1.96 10.95
C TRP A 13 -3.65 1.90 9.70
N PRO A 14 -3.75 0.90 8.81
CA PRO A 14 -2.79 0.80 7.71
C PRO A 14 -2.86 1.97 6.73
N PRO A 15 -4.03 2.37 6.18
CA PRO A 15 -4.10 3.55 5.33
C PRO A 15 -3.62 4.82 6.03
N LEU A 16 -3.92 4.97 7.33
CA LEU A 16 -3.49 6.12 8.11
C LEU A 16 -1.97 6.19 8.27
N VAL A 17 -1.32 5.06 8.58
CA VAL A 17 0.13 4.98 8.75
C VAL A 17 0.83 5.32 7.43
N TYR A 18 0.39 4.74 6.32
CA TYR A 18 0.97 5.06 5.00
C TYR A 18 0.72 6.51 4.59
N GLY A 19 -0.49 7.02 4.78
CA GLY A 19 -0.81 8.43 4.50
C GLY A 19 0.03 9.39 5.35
N ALA A 20 0.20 9.10 6.64
CA ALA A 20 1.04 9.88 7.54
C ALA A 20 2.52 9.81 7.15
N ALA A 21 3.02 8.65 6.73
CA ALA A 21 4.39 8.48 6.25
C ALA A 21 4.64 9.30 4.98
N ILE A 22 3.72 9.26 4.01
CA ILE A 22 3.81 10.08 2.80
C ILE A 22 3.81 11.58 3.17
N ALA A 23 2.88 12.03 4.02
CA ALA A 23 2.84 13.42 4.46
C ALA A 23 4.14 13.85 5.16
N ALA A 24 4.68 12.99 6.03
CA ALA A 24 5.97 13.21 6.68
C ALA A 24 7.11 13.29 5.66
N ALA A 25 7.13 12.45 4.62
CA ALA A 25 8.13 12.50 3.56
C ALA A 25 8.10 13.83 2.77
N PHE A 26 6.91 14.39 2.52
CA PHE A 26 6.80 15.72 1.90
C PHE A 26 7.30 16.83 2.82
N LEU A 27 6.98 16.77 4.11
CA LEU A 27 7.49 17.72 5.10
C LEU A 27 9.02 17.63 5.22
N LEU A 28 9.56 16.41 5.30
CA LEU A 28 11.00 16.18 5.34
C LEU A 28 11.69 16.70 4.08
N GLN A 29 11.13 16.49 2.88
CA GLN A 29 11.72 17.06 1.68
C GLN A 29 11.68 18.60 1.67
N ALA A 30 10.67 19.22 2.30
CA ALA A 30 10.56 20.67 2.40
C ALA A 30 11.56 21.29 3.40
N TYR A 31 11.81 20.63 4.54
CA TYR A 31 12.70 21.15 5.59
C TYR A 31 14.13 20.60 5.52
N PHE A 32 14.30 19.39 4.99
CA PHE A 32 15.57 18.65 4.86
C PHE A 32 15.68 18.07 3.44
N PRO A 33 15.83 18.91 2.41
CA PRO A 33 15.83 18.45 1.02
C PRO A 33 16.98 17.50 0.75
N LEU A 34 16.65 16.25 0.40
CA LEU A 34 17.64 15.31 -0.10
C LEU A 34 17.90 15.55 -1.58
N ALA A 35 19.17 15.42 -1.97
CA ALA A 35 19.56 15.49 -3.37
C ALA A 35 18.97 14.30 -4.13
N VAL A 36 18.29 14.60 -5.24
CA VAL A 36 17.78 13.57 -6.15
C VAL A 36 18.94 13.06 -6.98
N ALA A 37 19.06 11.73 -7.10
CA ALA A 37 20.08 11.12 -7.95
C ALA A 37 19.94 11.63 -9.40
N PRO A 38 21.06 11.88 -10.11
CA PRO A 38 21.01 12.32 -11.50
C PRO A 38 20.34 11.24 -12.34
N THR A 39 19.10 11.48 -12.72
CA THR A 39 18.26 10.57 -13.49
C THR A 39 17.42 11.35 -14.50
N ASN A 40 16.97 10.67 -15.54
CA ASN A 40 16.01 11.26 -16.46
C ASN A 40 14.64 11.35 -15.79
N ILE A 41 14.15 12.57 -15.63
CA ILE A 41 12.87 12.89 -14.99
C ILE A 41 11.72 12.09 -15.64
N TRP A 42 11.75 11.89 -16.96
CA TRP A 42 10.71 11.15 -17.66
C TRP A 42 10.73 9.66 -17.31
N TYR A 43 11.90 9.04 -17.19
CA TYR A 43 11.99 7.63 -16.79
C TYR A 43 11.53 7.43 -15.34
N ALA A 44 11.94 8.32 -14.43
CA ALA A 44 11.49 8.26 -13.03
C ALA A 44 9.97 8.41 -12.92
N ARG A 45 9.38 9.39 -13.62
CA ARG A 45 7.93 9.60 -13.63
C ARG A 45 7.17 8.45 -14.28
N ALA A 46 7.67 7.92 -15.38
CA ALA A 46 7.06 6.76 -16.03
C ALA A 46 7.10 5.52 -15.12
N ALA A 47 8.25 5.24 -14.49
CA ALA A 47 8.39 4.15 -13.53
C ALA A 47 7.44 4.34 -12.33
N GLY A 48 7.37 5.55 -11.76
CA GLY A 48 6.45 5.88 -10.68
C GLY A 48 4.99 5.69 -11.07
N GLY A 49 4.60 6.13 -12.26
CA GLY A 49 3.26 5.92 -12.81
C GLY A 49 2.91 4.44 -13.01
N VAL A 50 3.86 3.64 -13.51
CA VAL A 50 3.69 2.18 -13.66
C VAL A 50 3.52 1.51 -12.29
N LEU A 51 4.31 1.90 -11.29
CA LEU A 51 4.16 1.38 -9.93
C LEU A 51 2.78 1.70 -9.35
N ILE A 52 2.32 2.94 -9.45
CA ILE A 52 1.00 3.35 -8.96
C ILE A 52 -0.11 2.59 -9.70
N ALA A 53 -0.02 2.48 -11.03
CA ALA A 53 -1.00 1.73 -11.82
C ALA A 53 -1.03 0.25 -11.41
N SER A 54 0.13 -0.36 -11.21
CA SER A 54 0.23 -1.75 -10.74
C SER A 54 -0.35 -1.94 -9.33
N ALA A 55 -0.16 -0.97 -8.44
CA ALA A 55 -0.73 -0.97 -7.11
C ALA A 55 -2.26 -0.92 -7.16
N ILE A 56 -2.84 -0.02 -7.98
CA ILE A 56 -4.29 0.08 -8.17
C ILE A 56 -4.85 -1.23 -8.71
N VAL A 57 -4.22 -1.83 -9.72
CA VAL A 57 -4.64 -3.12 -10.27
C VAL A 57 -4.59 -4.22 -9.23
N LEU A 58 -3.51 -4.29 -8.44
CA LEU A 58 -3.34 -5.27 -7.37
C LEU A 58 -4.40 -5.11 -6.27
N ASP A 59 -4.67 -3.88 -5.84
CA ASP A 59 -5.66 -3.57 -4.81
C ASP A 59 -7.08 -3.91 -5.28
N VAL A 60 -7.43 -3.53 -6.51
CA VAL A 60 -8.72 -3.89 -7.12
C VAL A 60 -8.87 -5.42 -7.24
N TRP A 61 -7.81 -6.12 -7.66
CA TRP A 61 -7.83 -7.57 -7.75
C TRP A 61 -7.95 -8.24 -6.38
N ALA A 62 -7.25 -7.73 -5.36
CA ALA A 62 -7.35 -8.23 -3.99
C ALA A 62 -8.75 -8.01 -3.41
N MET A 63 -9.30 -6.80 -3.56
CA MET A 63 -10.66 -6.48 -3.11
C MET A 63 -11.70 -7.34 -3.80
N ARG A 64 -11.62 -7.52 -5.12
CA ARG A 64 -12.52 -8.43 -5.86
C ARG A 64 -12.42 -9.87 -5.35
N THR A 65 -11.20 -10.38 -5.14
CA THR A 65 -11.01 -11.74 -4.64
C THR A 65 -11.65 -11.93 -3.25
N LEU A 66 -11.55 -10.93 -2.36
CA LEU A 66 -12.21 -10.99 -1.05
C LEU A 66 -13.74 -10.96 -1.17
N ILE A 67 -14.28 -10.12 -2.06
CA ILE A 67 -15.72 -10.02 -2.36
C ILE A 67 -16.24 -11.36 -2.88
N ASP A 68 -15.56 -11.93 -3.88
CA ASP A 68 -15.94 -13.18 -4.54
C ASP A 68 -15.89 -14.37 -3.57
N CYS A 69 -14.97 -14.34 -2.60
CA CYS A 69 -14.90 -15.35 -1.54
C CYS A 69 -15.90 -15.10 -0.39
N HIS A 70 -16.81 -14.13 -0.51
CA HIS A 70 -17.74 -13.71 0.54
C HIS A 70 -17.06 -13.40 1.89
N THR A 71 -15.82 -12.93 1.83
CA THR A 71 -15.04 -12.54 3.01
C THR A 71 -15.07 -11.03 3.20
N THR A 72 -14.98 -10.59 4.45
CA THR A 72 -15.13 -9.17 4.77
C THR A 72 -13.94 -8.36 4.22
N ILE A 73 -14.21 -7.34 3.41
CA ILE A 73 -13.19 -6.37 2.93
C ILE A 73 -12.64 -5.53 4.10
N LEU A 74 -13.43 -5.33 5.16
CA LEU A 74 -13.01 -4.58 6.35
C LEU A 74 -12.10 -5.43 7.25
N PRO A 75 -10.91 -4.91 7.64
CA PRO A 75 -10.00 -5.57 8.59
C PRO A 75 -10.58 -5.69 10.01
N ASN A 76 -11.78 -5.15 10.22
CA ASN A 76 -12.49 -5.04 11.49
C ASN A 76 -13.43 -6.23 11.74
N ARG A 77 -13.45 -7.24 10.88
CA ARG A 77 -14.11 -8.53 11.14
C ARG A 77 -13.09 -9.65 11.03
N CYS A 78 -13.14 -10.62 11.94
CA CYS A 78 -12.33 -11.82 11.82
C CYS A 78 -12.58 -12.44 10.44
N SER A 79 -11.51 -12.73 9.71
CA SER A 79 -11.58 -13.55 8.49
C SER A 79 -12.21 -14.89 8.89
N THR A 80 -13.38 -15.19 8.32
CA THR A 80 -14.08 -16.46 8.57
C THR A 80 -13.35 -17.62 7.89
N TYR A 81 -12.64 -17.35 6.78
CA TYR A 81 -11.92 -18.32 5.97
C TYR A 81 -10.65 -17.71 5.37
N LEU A 82 -9.57 -18.50 5.34
CA LEU A 82 -8.32 -18.11 4.70
C LEU A 82 -8.48 -18.14 3.17
N VAL A 83 -8.37 -16.98 2.53
CA VAL A 83 -8.40 -16.86 1.07
C VAL A 83 -6.99 -17.10 0.52
N THR A 84 -6.84 -18.10 -0.36
CA THR A 84 -5.56 -18.45 -1.01
C THR A 84 -5.59 -18.32 -2.53
N SER A 85 -6.69 -17.81 -3.08
CA SER A 85 -6.89 -17.57 -4.52
C SER A 85 -6.52 -16.14 -4.91
N GLY A 86 -6.50 -15.84 -6.21
CA GLY A 86 -6.21 -14.49 -6.71
C GLY A 86 -4.80 -14.02 -6.32
N PRO A 87 -4.61 -12.76 -5.89
CA PRO A 87 -3.30 -12.23 -5.49
C PRO A 87 -2.83 -12.79 -4.15
N TYR A 88 -3.75 -13.35 -3.33
CA TYR A 88 -3.42 -13.95 -2.04
C TYR A 88 -2.58 -15.23 -2.14
N ARG A 89 -2.45 -15.81 -3.34
CA ARG A 89 -1.54 -16.93 -3.61
C ARG A 89 -0.06 -16.54 -3.59
N TYR A 90 0.25 -15.27 -3.86
CA TYR A 90 1.62 -14.77 -3.97
C TYR A 90 2.08 -14.10 -2.68
N THR A 91 1.18 -13.39 -2.01
CA THR A 91 1.45 -12.72 -0.74
C THR A 91 0.22 -12.79 0.15
N ARG A 92 0.42 -12.89 1.47
CA ARG A 92 -0.69 -12.87 2.44
C ARG A 92 -1.35 -11.50 2.56
N ASN A 93 -0.65 -10.43 2.15
CA ASN A 93 -1.04 -9.04 2.37
C ASN A 93 -0.94 -8.21 1.07
N PRO A 94 -1.69 -8.56 0.00
CA PRO A 94 -1.59 -7.88 -1.29
C PRO A 94 -1.96 -6.40 -1.24
N ILE A 95 -2.92 -6.01 -0.38
CA ILE A 95 -3.31 -4.59 -0.21
C ILE A 95 -2.17 -3.76 0.40
N TYR A 96 -1.42 -4.31 1.35
CA TYR A 96 -0.27 -3.60 1.93
C TYR A 96 0.88 -3.48 0.94
N LEU A 97 1.04 -4.49 0.06
CA LEU A 97 1.96 -4.40 -1.06
C LEU A 97 1.55 -3.27 -2.00
N GLY A 98 0.26 -3.10 -2.28
CA GLY A 98 -0.29 -1.95 -3.02
C GLY A 98 0.09 -0.61 -2.39
N TYR A 99 -0.06 -0.45 -1.08
CA TYR A 99 0.36 0.78 -0.37
C TYR A 99 1.87 1.05 -0.47
N THR A 100 2.69 0.00 -0.39
CA THR A 100 4.15 0.12 -0.53
C THR A 100 4.52 0.58 -1.94
N LEU A 101 3.93 -0.06 -2.97
CA LEU A 101 4.15 0.28 -4.37
C LEU A 101 3.67 1.70 -4.69
N THR A 102 2.55 2.12 -4.09
CA THR A 102 2.03 3.48 -4.24
C THR A 102 2.98 4.50 -3.63
N THR A 103 3.51 4.24 -2.43
CA THR A 103 4.45 5.14 -1.73
C THR A 103 5.73 5.31 -2.54
N ALA A 104 6.33 4.20 -2.98
CA ALA A 104 7.52 4.22 -3.86
C ALA A 104 7.23 4.91 -5.20
N GLY A 105 6.05 4.66 -5.78
CA GLY A 105 5.62 5.29 -7.03
C GLY A 105 5.46 6.80 -6.91
N ILE A 106 4.93 7.30 -5.80
CA ILE A 106 4.85 8.73 -5.48
C ILE A 106 6.26 9.32 -5.34
N GLY A 107 7.15 8.63 -4.62
CA GLY A 107 8.56 9.03 -4.48
C GLY A 107 9.24 9.23 -5.82
N LEU A 108 9.09 8.27 -6.74
CA LEU A 108 9.65 8.38 -8.09
C LEU A 108 8.97 9.46 -8.95
N ALA A 109 7.63 9.57 -8.89
CA ALA A 109 6.87 10.52 -9.69
C ALA A 109 7.13 11.98 -9.29
N MET A 110 7.30 12.21 -7.98
CA MET A 110 7.56 13.54 -7.42
C MET A 110 9.04 13.80 -7.17
N LEU A 111 9.91 12.84 -7.49
CA LEU A 111 11.36 12.90 -7.22
C LEU A 111 11.64 13.24 -5.74
N ASN A 112 10.89 12.62 -4.84
CA ASN A 112 11.04 12.78 -3.39
C ASN A 112 11.73 11.53 -2.81
N PRO A 113 13.03 11.61 -2.43
CA PRO A 113 13.77 10.47 -1.88
C PRO A 113 13.34 10.05 -0.48
N TRP A 114 12.54 10.85 0.24
CA TRP A 114 12.02 10.49 1.56
C TRP A 114 10.81 9.54 1.51
N CYS A 115 10.15 9.45 0.37
CA CYS A 115 9.04 8.52 0.13
C CYS A 115 9.57 7.12 -0.17
#